data_AF-U4THY9-F1
#
_entry.id   AF-U4THY9-F1
#
_cell.length_a   1.000
_cell.length_b   1.000
_cell.length_c   1.000
_cell.angle_alpha   90.00
_cell.angle_beta   90.00
_cell.angle_gamma   90.00
#
_symmetry.space_group_name_H-M   'P 1'
#
loop_
_entity.id
_entity.type
_entity.pdbx_description
1 polymer ?
#
loop_
_entity_poly.entity_id
_entity_poly.type
_entity_poly.pdbx_seq_one_letter_code
_entity_poly.pdbx_strand_id
1 'polypeptide(L)'
;MTEEPLRILGTCSTIDATGSHLNGFINEFIGSFVLFFSALGITKAPFFQNNLGTVHLALGFLVGTLVASLGGPTGPALNPARDLGPRIVHALFPLKNKGDSQWAYAWIPVAAPMLAGVTAVGLYKLVFM
;
A
#
# COMPACT_ATOMS: atom_id res chain seq x y z
N MET A 1 1.87 -22.09 -14.38
CA MET A 1 1.00 -21.18 -13.58
C MET A 1 0.91 -21.76 -12.18
N THR A 2 0.78 -20.94 -11.13
CA THR A 2 0.73 -21.47 -9.76
C THR A 2 -0.62 -22.13 -9.52
N GLU A 3 -0.63 -23.30 -8.88
CA GLU A 3 -1.87 -23.98 -8.48
C GLU A 3 -2.30 -23.61 -7.05
N GLU A 4 -1.48 -22.80 -6.35
CA GLU A 4 -1.71 -22.44 -4.95
C GLU A 4 -2.70 -21.27 -4.81
N PRO A 5 -3.85 -21.45 -4.13
CA PRO A 5 -4.93 -20.45 -4.08
C PRO A 5 -4.52 -19.09 -3.53
N LEU A 6 -3.68 -19.07 -2.48
CA LEU A 6 -3.18 -17.84 -1.84
C LEU A 6 -2.29 -17.02 -2.78
N ARG A 7 -1.48 -17.67 -3.61
CA ARG A 7 -0.59 -16.99 -4.57
C ARG A 7 -1.37 -16.42 -5.76
N ILE A 8 -2.49 -17.04 -6.12
CA ILE A 8 -3.42 -16.52 -7.12
C ILE A 8 -4.04 -15.21 -6.60
N LEU A 9 -4.53 -15.19 -5.36
CA LEU A 9 -5.00 -13.95 -4.71
C LEU A 9 -3.87 -12.92 -4.60
N GLY A 10 -2.69 -13.33 -4.14
CA GLY A 10 -1.49 -12.49 -3.97
C GLY A 10 -0.99 -11.81 -5.24
N THR A 11 -1.36 -12.34 -6.41
CA THR A 11 -1.06 -11.69 -7.70
C THR A 11 -1.96 -10.48 -7.94
N CYS A 12 -3.21 -10.54 -7.47
CA CYS A 12 -4.20 -9.48 -7.65
C CYS A 12 -4.15 -8.46 -6.51
N SER A 13 -4.20 -8.92 -5.27
CA SER A 13 -4.33 -8.10 -4.05
C SER A 13 -3.39 -8.58 -2.95
N THR A 14 -3.26 -7.80 -1.89
CA THR A 14 -2.46 -8.15 -0.71
C THR A 14 -3.10 -9.28 0.08
N ILE A 15 -2.29 -10.04 0.82
CA ILE A 15 -2.75 -11.20 1.60
C ILE A 15 -2.28 -11.08 3.05
N ASP A 16 -3.03 -11.68 3.96
CA ASP A 16 -2.55 -11.89 5.33
C ASP A 16 -1.56 -13.05 5.36
N ALA A 17 -0.26 -12.76 5.23
CA ALA A 17 0.77 -13.80 5.25
C ALA A 17 1.10 -14.28 6.68
N THR A 18 0.76 -13.49 7.71
CA THR A 18 1.15 -13.76 9.10
C THR A 18 -0.01 -14.23 9.98
N GLY A 19 -1.25 -14.14 9.50
CA GLY A 19 -2.46 -14.46 10.25
C GLY A 19 -2.78 -13.46 11.36
N SER A 20 -2.18 -12.26 11.32
CA SER A 20 -2.29 -11.26 12.38
C SER A 20 -2.77 -9.92 11.82
N HIS A 21 -4.05 -9.64 12.04
CA HIS A 21 -4.70 -8.39 11.63
C HIS A 21 -4.05 -7.15 12.24
N LEU A 22 -3.59 -7.24 13.50
CA LEU A 22 -2.93 -6.13 14.18
C LEU A 22 -1.57 -5.81 13.53
N ASN A 23 -0.77 -6.84 13.25
CA ASN A 23 0.52 -6.65 12.60
C ASN A 23 0.34 -6.13 11.17
N GLY A 24 -0.65 -6.66 10.44
CA GLY A 24 -1.00 -6.17 9.11
C GLY A 24 -1.41 -4.70 9.14
N PHE A 25 -2.27 -4.31 10.10
CA PHE A 25 -2.69 -2.91 10.26
C PHE A 25 -1.51 -1.98 10.58
N ILE A 26 -0.65 -2.35 11.53
CA ILE A 26 0.52 -1.53 11.90
C ILE A 26 1.47 -1.39 10.71
N ASN A 27 1.74 -2.48 9.98
CA ASN A 27 2.63 -2.46 8.82
C ASN A 27 2.09 -1.54 7.71
N GLU A 28 0.80 -1.68 7.35
CA GLU A 28 0.16 -0.83 6.35
C GLU A 28 0.10 0.62 6.79
N PHE A 29 -0.21 0.88 8.07
CA PHE A 29 -0.28 2.24 8.59
C PHE A 29 1.09 2.94 8.52
N ILE A 30 2.15 2.29 9.01
CA ILE A 30 3.51 2.85 9.00
C ILE A 30 4.00 3.04 7.56
N GLY A 31 3.82 2.03 6.70
CA GLY A 31 4.23 2.11 5.30
C GLY A 31 3.53 3.26 4.57
N SER A 32 2.21 3.37 4.71
CA SER A 32 1.45 4.48 4.11
C SER A 32 1.80 5.83 4.72
N PHE A 33 2.08 5.90 6.02
CA PHE A 33 2.45 7.14 6.68
C PHE A 33 3.75 7.68 6.09
N VAL A 34 4.77 6.84 6.00
CA VAL A 34 6.06 7.19 5.40
C VAL A 34 5.88 7.57 3.93
N LEU A 35 5.06 6.83 3.17
CA LEU A 35 4.74 7.16 1.78
C LEU A 35 4.16 8.58 1.65
N PHE A 36 3.08 8.90 2.36
CA PHE A 36 2.40 10.18 2.19
C PHE A 36 3.22 11.35 2.73
N PHE A 37 3.86 11.19 3.89
CA PHE A 37 4.70 12.23 4.48
C PHE A 37 5.91 12.55 3.59
N SER A 38 6.60 11.52 3.11
CA SER A 38 7.77 11.68 2.23
C SER A 38 7.37 12.20 0.85
N ALA A 39 6.24 11.75 0.30
CA ALA A 39 5.72 12.26 -0.96
C ALA A 39 5.42 13.77 -0.90
N LEU A 40 4.83 14.26 0.20
CA LEU A 40 4.67 15.70 0.43
C LEU A 40 6.03 16.40 0.52
N GLY A 41 6.97 15.84 1.28
CA GLY A 41 8.34 16.37 1.38
C GLY A 41 9.01 16.53 0.01
N ILE A 42 8.96 15.49 -0.84
CA ILE A 42 9.53 15.50 -2.19
C ILE A 42 8.81 16.51 -3.08
N THR A 43 7.47 16.52 -3.09
CA THR A 43 6.69 17.38 -4.00
C THR A 43 6.70 18.86 -3.62
N LYS A 44 6.97 19.18 -2.34
CA LYS A 44 7.03 20.56 -1.84
C LYS A 44 8.45 21.08 -1.65
N ALA A 45 9.48 20.24 -1.78
CA ALA A 45 10.86 20.68 -1.60
C ALA A 45 11.27 21.74 -2.64
N PRO A 46 11.91 22.85 -2.22
CA PRO A 46 12.31 23.94 -3.11
C PRO A 46 13.30 23.49 -4.20
N PHE A 47 14.15 22.52 -3.89
CA PHE A 47 15.14 21.97 -4.82
C PHE A 47 14.52 21.27 -6.04
N PHE A 48 13.29 20.75 -5.93
CA PHE A 48 12.65 20.01 -7.01
C PHE A 48 11.65 20.83 -7.84
N GLN A 49 11.41 22.11 -7.51
CA GLN A 49 10.32 22.90 -8.10
C GLN A 49 10.38 23.05 -9.63
N ASN A 50 11.58 23.06 -10.21
CA ASN A 50 11.77 23.25 -11.65
C ASN A 50 12.07 21.93 -12.40
N ASN A 51 12.03 20.79 -11.73
CA ASN A 51 12.39 19.50 -12.32
C ASN A 51 11.41 18.40 -11.91
N LEU A 52 10.24 18.43 -12.56
CA LEU A 52 9.19 17.43 -12.35
C LEU A 52 9.69 16.01 -12.66
N GLY A 53 10.59 15.82 -13.63
CA GLY A 53 11.14 14.49 -13.94
C GLY A 53 11.82 13.85 -12.72
N THR A 54 12.58 14.65 -11.97
CA THR A 54 13.26 14.18 -10.75
C THR A 54 12.26 13.88 -9.63
N VAL A 55 11.19 14.67 -9.48
CA VAL A 55 10.10 14.39 -8.52
C VAL A 55 9.48 13.02 -8.78
N HIS A 56 9.11 12.72 -10.03
CA HIS A 56 8.48 11.44 -10.37
C HIS A 56 9.43 10.26 -10.13
N LEU A 57 10.72 10.40 -10.47
CA LEU A 57 11.73 9.38 -10.16
C LEU A 57 11.88 9.16 -8.67
N ALA A 58 11.96 10.23 -7.87
CA ALA A 58 12.07 10.14 -6.42
C ALA A 58 10.84 9.46 -5.79
N LEU A 59 9.63 9.76 -6.27
CA LEU A 59 8.41 9.07 -5.84
C LEU A 59 8.42 7.58 -6.23
N GLY A 60 8.92 7.25 -7.43
CA GLY A 60 9.10 5.86 -7.86
C GLY A 60 10.06 5.10 -6.96
N PHE A 61 11.21 5.68 -6.62
CA PHE A 61 12.17 5.10 -5.68
C PHE A 61 11.59 4.98 -4.27
N LEU A 62 10.84 5.98 -3.79
CA LEU A 62 10.17 5.91 -2.50
C LEU A 62 9.23 4.69 -2.42
N VAL A 63 8.36 4.51 -3.41
CA VAL A 63 7.45 3.35 -3.46
C VAL A 63 8.26 2.05 -3.58
N GLY A 64 9.26 2.01 -4.45
CA GLY A 64 10.12 0.83 -4.62
C GLY A 64 10.83 0.40 -3.34
N THR A 65 11.41 1.36 -2.61
CA THR A 65 12.08 1.10 -1.33
C THR A 65 11.10 0.63 -0.26
N LEU A 66 9.88 1.19 -0.20
CA LEU A 66 8.85 0.73 0.73
C LEU A 66 8.40 -0.69 0.41
N VAL A 67 8.21 -1.01 -0.87
CA VAL A 67 7.85 -2.38 -1.29
C VAL A 67 8.95 -3.38 -0.96
N ALA A 68 10.21 -3.02 -1.21
CA ALA A 68 11.35 -3.87 -0.91
C ALA A 68 11.58 -4.07 0.61
N SER A 69 11.29 -3.07 1.44
CA SER A 69 11.56 -3.11 2.89
C SER A 69 10.38 -3.57 3.74
N LEU A 70 9.14 -3.30 3.34
CA LEU A 70 7.92 -3.60 4.12
C LEU A 70 7.04 -4.69 3.52
N GLY A 71 7.48 -5.36 2.45
CA GLY A 71 6.66 -6.33 1.74
C GLY A 71 6.51 -7.70 2.36
N GLY A 72 7.27 -8.03 3.41
CA GLY A 72 7.24 -9.36 4.04
C GLY A 72 5.86 -9.74 4.63
N PRO A 73 5.28 -8.97 5.56
CA PRO A 73 4.10 -9.40 6.31
C PRO A 73 2.78 -9.36 5.52
N THR A 74 2.65 -8.43 4.56
CA THR A 74 1.38 -8.16 3.86
C THR A 74 1.51 -8.06 2.34
N GLY A 75 2.72 -7.90 1.80
CA GLY A 75 2.92 -7.42 0.43
C GLY A 75 2.33 -6.02 0.30
N PRO A 76 3.09 -4.96 0.61
CA PRO A 76 2.53 -3.75 1.19
C PRO A 76 1.50 -3.10 0.26
N ALA A 77 0.27 -2.91 0.76
CA ALA A 77 -0.84 -2.41 -0.03
C ALA A 77 -0.65 -0.92 -0.33
N LEU A 78 -0.40 -0.13 0.71
CA LEU A 78 -0.14 1.31 0.70
C LEU A 78 -1.24 2.19 0.08
N ASN A 79 -2.23 1.60 -0.58
CA ASN A 79 -3.22 2.24 -1.42
C ASN A 79 -4.51 1.38 -1.46
N PRO A 80 -5.66 1.91 -1.00
CA PRO A 80 -6.93 1.19 -1.01
C PRO A 80 -7.36 0.70 -2.39
N ALA A 81 -7.15 1.49 -3.45
CA ALA A 81 -7.53 1.13 -4.81
C ALA A 81 -6.65 0.01 -5.40
N ARG A 82 -5.36 -0.04 -5.00
CA ARG A 82 -4.41 -1.08 -5.40
C ARG A 82 -4.78 -2.45 -4.84
N ASP A 83 -5.50 -2.49 -3.72
CA ASP A 83 -5.94 -3.73 -3.09
C ASP A 83 -7.40 -4.08 -3.40
N LEU A 84 -8.34 -3.17 -3.07
CA LEU A 84 -9.77 -3.45 -3.08
C LEU A 84 -10.30 -3.69 -4.50
N GLY A 85 -9.84 -2.91 -5.48
CA GLY A 85 -10.25 -3.08 -6.88
C GLY A 85 -9.92 -4.47 -7.42
N PRO A 86 -8.64 -4.89 -7.41
CA PRO A 86 -8.26 -6.23 -7.80
C PRO A 86 -8.91 -7.34 -6.96
N ARG A 87 -9.13 -7.13 -5.66
CA ARG A 87 -9.81 -8.09 -4.79
C ARG A 87 -11.26 -8.32 -5.19
N ILE A 88 -11.98 -7.26 -5.56
CA ILE A 88 -13.35 -7.35 -6.11
C ILE A 88 -13.32 -8.15 -7.41
N VAL A 89 -12.37 -7.87 -8.31
CA VAL A 89 -12.22 -8.63 -9.57
C VAL A 89 -11.95 -10.12 -9.29
N HIS A 90 -11.04 -10.44 -8.36
CA HIS A 90 -10.76 -11.81 -7.93
C HIS A 90 -12.01 -12.52 -7.38
N ALA A 91 -12.85 -11.80 -6.62
CA ALA A 91 -14.10 -12.34 -6.10
C ALA A 91 -15.11 -12.65 -7.21
N LEU A 92 -15.26 -11.74 -8.19
CA LEU A 92 -16.27 -11.84 -9.24
C LEU A 92 -15.90 -12.82 -10.36
N PHE A 93 -14.65 -12.85 -10.80
CA PHE A 93 -14.25 -13.65 -11.95
C PHE A 93 -13.99 -15.12 -11.58
N PRO A 94 -14.41 -16.08 -12.41
CA PRO A 94 -14.05 -17.48 -12.24
C PRO A 94 -12.60 -17.70 -12.70
N LEU A 95 -11.67 -17.70 -11.75
CA LEU A 95 -10.25 -18.01 -11.97
C LEU A 95 -9.97 -19.48 -11.62
N LYS A 96 -9.16 -20.16 -12.42
CA LYS A 96 -8.76 -21.55 -12.17
C LYS A 96 -7.97 -21.64 -10.86
N ASN A 97 -8.33 -22.60 -9.99
CA ASN A 97 -7.71 -22.83 -8.67
C ASN A 97 -7.83 -21.65 -7.68
N LYS A 98 -8.80 -20.75 -7.87
CA LYS A 98 -8.99 -19.63 -6.94
C LYS A 98 -9.51 -20.11 -5.58
N GLY A 99 -9.02 -19.47 -4.53
CA GLY A 99 -9.51 -19.64 -3.17
C GLY A 99 -10.47 -18.53 -2.75
N ASP A 100 -10.61 -18.35 -1.43
CA ASP A 100 -11.30 -17.19 -0.85
C ASP A 100 -10.56 -15.87 -1.14
N SER A 101 -11.29 -14.75 -1.16
CA SER A 101 -10.75 -13.40 -1.37
C SER A 101 -10.30 -12.70 -0.08
N GLN A 102 -10.22 -13.40 1.06
CA GLN A 102 -9.80 -12.87 2.36
C GLN A 102 -10.55 -11.60 2.78
N TRP A 103 -11.88 -11.62 2.71
CA TRP A 103 -12.70 -10.45 3.07
C TRP A 103 -12.55 -10.01 4.53
N ALA A 104 -12.22 -10.94 5.44
CA ALA A 104 -11.92 -10.62 6.84
C ALA A 104 -10.68 -9.73 7.02
N TYR A 105 -9.73 -9.77 6.07
CA TYR A 105 -8.52 -8.95 6.04
C TYR A 105 -8.69 -7.67 5.20
N ALA A 106 -9.60 -7.68 4.21
CA ALA A 106 -9.74 -6.64 3.18
C ALA A 106 -9.98 -5.20 3.70
N TRP A 107 -10.44 -5.02 4.93
CA TRP A 107 -10.62 -3.70 5.52
C TRP A 107 -9.30 -3.04 5.94
N ILE A 108 -8.25 -3.82 6.21
CA ILE A 108 -6.93 -3.33 6.63
C ILE A 108 -6.26 -2.47 5.55
N PRO A 109 -6.06 -2.97 4.30
CA PRO A 109 -5.44 -2.18 3.23
C PRO A 109 -6.29 -0.98 2.76
N VAL A 110 -7.49 -0.80 3.33
CA VAL A 110 -8.33 0.39 3.14
C VAL A 110 -8.17 1.35 4.32
N ALA A 111 -8.50 0.89 5.53
CA ALA A 111 -8.55 1.74 6.72
C ALA A 111 -7.16 2.24 7.15
N ALA A 112 -6.14 1.37 7.16
CA ALA A 112 -4.80 1.77 7.59
C ALA A 112 -4.20 2.86 6.67
N PRO A 113 -4.19 2.71 5.33
CA PRO A 113 -3.72 3.77 4.45
C PRO A 113 -4.52 5.08 4.55
N MET A 114 -5.84 5.02 4.74
CA MET A 114 -6.66 6.23 4.90
C MET A 114 -6.29 7.00 6.17
N LEU A 115 -6.17 6.30 7.31
CA LEU A 115 -5.79 6.90 8.59
C LEU A 115 -4.35 7.43 8.55
N ALA A 116 -3.44 6.67 7.94
CA ALA A 116 -2.06 7.09 7.72
C ALA A 116 -1.97 8.35 6.85
N GLY A 117 -2.78 8.45 5.80
CA GLY A 117 -2.86 9.65 4.94
C GLY A 117 -3.31 10.89 5.71
N VAL A 118 -4.41 10.78 6.48
CA VAL A 118 -4.91 11.89 7.30
C VAL A 118 -3.85 12.35 8.31
N THR A 119 -3.23 11.40 9.02
CA THR A 119 -2.23 11.72 10.05
C THR A 119 -0.92 12.25 9.48
N ALA A 120 -0.40 11.66 8.40
CA ALA A 120 0.82 12.11 7.73
C ALA A 120 0.67 13.51 7.15
N VAL A 121 -0.43 13.77 6.42
CA VAL A 121 -0.70 15.09 5.83
C VAL A 121 -0.95 16.12 6.94
N GLY A 122 -1.70 15.76 7.98
CA GLY A 122 -1.96 16.62 9.13
C GLY A 122 -0.67 17.03 9.84
N LEU A 123 0.22 16.07 10.12
CA LEU A 123 1.50 16.34 10.75
C LEU A 123 2.41 17.17 9.84
N TYR A 124 2.47 16.84 8.55
CA TYR A 124 3.30 17.59 7.60
C TYR A 124 2.89 19.07 7.56
N LYS A 125 1.58 19.33 7.51
CA LYS A 125 1.04 20.69 7.57
C LYS A 125 1.42 21.40 8.87
N LEU A 126 1.32 20.72 10.02
CA LEU A 126 1.64 21.32 11.31
C LEU A 126 3.12 21.73 11.44
N VAL A 127 4.03 20.98 10.82
CA VAL A 127 5.48 21.16 11.00
C VAL A 127 6.13 21.99 9.89
N PHE A 128 5.64 21.89 8.65
CA PHE A 128 6.32 22.43 7.46
C PHE A 128 5.49 23.44 6.65
N MET A 129 4.25 23.73 7.03
CA MET A 129 3.39 24.72 6.37
C MET A 129 2.90 25.76 7.35
#